data_AF-A0A3M7ARZ2-F1
#
_entry.id   AF-A0A3M7ARZ2-F1
#
_cell.length_a   1.000
_cell.length_b   1.000
_cell.length_c   1.000
_cell.angle_alpha   90.00
_cell.angle_beta   90.00
_cell.angle_gamma   90.00
#
_symmetry.space_group_name_H-M   'P 1'
#
loop_
_entity.id
_entity.type
_entity.pdbx_description
1 polymer ?
#
loop_
_entity_poly.entity_id
_entity_poly.type
_entity_poly.pdbx_seq_one_letter_code
_entity_poly.pdbx_strand_id
1 'polypeptide(L)'
;MWLWLALILFAITAHANTEKVIFLAPPAVSFPSAGPTLEDLHLTSLDLDNPALRTKLQVTFPNTEQRNGLDSWFLLDHLTEGQRYEVRVCWAATQPTAFTIDTFGVQQVFDSPELVQNLAAFSENVEVDPAAAGVGRVHSDHRASVLFLRVQAAADFYSTNKTLMLHPTPVDVDIILDPYRVNIFPQSLTLTAGYIVLLAGGACITHFKILESMDFTQHGGGISPDDPGTNQQQRATPQHPFYSLPSELIFDIVDLLPPESFINFAFANYPLLHSYGLAPALSRPRVVYITTQTQIPALFPLLNLPPEIMLHVMRNLKPIDIMRFTVANYQDLARQGIAPSLGEETVQQLRNAVRARLAPG
;
A
#
# COMPACT_ATOMS: atom_id res chain seq x y z
N MET A 1 15.33 6.84 -21.70
CA MET A 1 16.15 7.35 -20.58
C MET A 1 15.32 8.09 -19.53
N TRP A 2 14.54 9.12 -19.91
CA TRP A 2 13.70 9.91 -18.99
C TRP A 2 12.61 9.11 -18.25
N LEU A 3 11.96 8.15 -18.91
CA LEU A 3 10.95 7.27 -18.26
C LEU A 3 11.58 6.38 -17.16
N TRP A 4 12.77 5.84 -17.42
CA TRP A 4 13.51 5.02 -16.46
C TRP A 4 14.02 5.86 -15.27
N LEU A 5 14.47 7.09 -15.54
CA LEU A 5 14.87 8.05 -14.51
C LEU A 5 13.67 8.48 -13.65
N ALA A 6 12.50 8.68 -14.26
CA ALA A 6 11.26 8.97 -13.56
C ALA A 6 10.80 7.79 -12.68
N LEU A 7 10.86 6.55 -13.20
CA LEU A 7 10.54 5.34 -12.43
C LEU A 7 11.49 5.12 -11.24
N ILE A 8 12.79 5.42 -11.40
CA ILE A 8 13.76 5.37 -10.31
C ILE A 8 13.45 6.44 -9.26
N LEU A 9 13.01 7.64 -9.67
CA LEU A 9 12.60 8.69 -8.73
C LEU A 9 11.33 8.31 -7.93
N PHE A 10 10.34 7.66 -8.55
CA PHE A 10 9.12 7.22 -7.87
C PHE A 10 9.34 6.04 -6.91
N ALA A 11 10.37 5.22 -7.13
CA ALA A 11 10.71 4.11 -6.24
C ALA A 11 11.23 4.56 -4.85
N ILE A 12 11.55 5.84 -4.67
CA ILE A 12 12.18 6.37 -3.44
C ILE A 12 11.13 6.74 -2.38
N THR A 13 9.85 6.87 -2.73
CA THR A 13 8.79 7.37 -1.84
C THR A 13 7.80 6.30 -1.39
N ALA A 14 8.28 5.10 -1.05
CA ALA A 14 7.45 4.09 -0.41
C ALA A 14 7.44 4.33 1.11
N HIS A 15 6.41 5.00 1.61
CA HIS A 15 6.13 5.04 3.04
C HIS A 15 5.45 3.73 3.44
N ALA A 16 6.09 3.02 4.36
CA ALA A 16 5.53 1.86 5.03
C ALA A 16 5.51 2.14 6.53
N ASN A 17 4.69 1.39 7.26
CA ASN A 17 4.64 1.43 8.72
C ASN A 17 5.84 0.67 9.29
N THR A 18 7.00 1.22 9.02
CA THR A 18 8.28 0.74 9.50
C THR A 18 9.16 1.93 9.76
N GLU A 19 9.82 1.90 10.91
CA GLU A 19 10.88 2.83 11.27
C GLU A 19 12.17 2.03 11.30
N LYS A 20 13.29 2.63 10.89
CA LYS A 20 14.54 1.89 10.77
C LYS A 20 15.77 2.71 11.11
N VAL A 21 16.76 2.02 11.65
CA VAL A 21 18.10 2.56 11.89
C VAL A 21 19.14 1.60 11.31
N ILE A 22 20.17 2.17 10.69
CA ILE A 22 21.27 1.42 10.10
C ILE A 22 22.56 1.81 10.81
N PHE A 23 23.30 0.82 11.28
CA PHE A 23 24.54 1.06 12.03
C PHE A 23 25.62 0.04 11.63
N LEU A 24 26.85 0.35 12.04
CA LEU A 24 27.98 -0.58 12.00
C LEU A 24 28.18 -1.12 13.41
N ALA A 25 28.32 -2.44 13.52
CA ALA A 25 28.57 -3.07 14.80
C ALA A 25 29.93 -2.60 15.37
N PRO A 26 29.96 -2.16 16.64
CA PRO A 26 31.15 -1.62 17.27
C PRO A 26 32.20 -2.71 17.50
N PRO A 27 33.44 -2.33 17.85
CA PRO A 27 34.44 -3.28 18.33
C PRO A 27 33.95 -4.07 19.53
N ALA A 28 34.29 -5.35 19.60
CA ALA A 28 33.86 -6.20 20.71
C ALA A 28 34.50 -5.75 22.03
N VAL A 29 33.65 -5.47 23.02
CA VAL A 29 34.03 -4.95 24.34
C VAL A 29 34.20 -6.12 25.31
N SER A 30 35.22 -6.07 26.16
CA SER A 30 35.40 -7.03 27.23
C SER A 30 34.61 -6.61 28.46
N PHE A 31 33.75 -7.50 28.97
CA PHE A 31 32.97 -7.23 30.16
C PHE A 31 33.69 -7.71 31.43
N PRO A 32 33.81 -6.88 32.48
CA PRO A 32 34.44 -7.30 33.72
C PRO A 32 33.61 -8.37 34.43
N SER A 33 34.25 -9.44 34.89
CA SER A 33 33.60 -10.57 35.58
C SER A 33 33.10 -10.23 37.01
N ALA A 34 33.36 -9.02 37.49
CA ALA A 34 33.01 -8.56 38.84
C ALA A 34 32.33 -7.19 38.76
N GLY A 35 31.05 -7.12 39.16
CA GLY A 35 30.20 -5.93 39.11
C GLY A 35 28.80 -6.24 38.59
N PRO A 36 27.87 -5.25 38.56
CA PRO A 36 26.59 -5.43 37.88
C PRO A 36 26.84 -5.67 36.38
N THR A 37 26.29 -6.76 35.88
CA THR A 37 26.40 -7.19 34.48
C THR A 37 25.28 -6.58 33.65
N LEU A 38 25.41 -6.57 32.32
CA LEU A 38 24.31 -6.20 31.43
C LEU A 38 23.08 -7.10 31.63
N GLU A 39 23.27 -8.31 32.17
CA GLU A 39 22.19 -9.24 32.50
C GLU A 39 21.30 -8.72 33.63
N ASP A 40 21.85 -7.92 34.55
CA ASP A 40 21.12 -7.33 35.67
C ASP A 40 20.15 -6.23 35.23
N LEU A 41 20.28 -5.73 33.99
CA LEU A 41 19.34 -4.76 33.42
C LEU A 41 18.03 -5.42 32.97
N HIS A 42 18.00 -6.76 32.88
CA HIS A 42 16.84 -7.55 32.46
C HIS A 42 16.22 -7.13 31.11
N LEU A 43 17.07 -6.64 30.19
CA LEU A 43 16.64 -6.26 28.85
C LEU A 43 16.45 -7.50 27.98
N THR A 44 15.46 -7.46 27.08
CA THR A 44 15.33 -8.47 26.02
C THR A 44 16.44 -8.26 24.98
N SER A 45 17.16 -9.32 24.66
CA SER A 45 18.21 -9.29 23.63
C SER A 45 17.71 -9.76 22.26
N LEU A 46 18.26 -9.16 21.19
CA LEU A 46 18.18 -9.63 19.82
C LEU A 46 19.59 -9.98 19.33
N ASP A 47 19.73 -11.16 18.74
CA ASP A 47 20.97 -11.67 18.17
C ASP A 47 20.72 -12.26 16.77
N LEU A 48 21.73 -12.88 16.15
CA LEU A 48 21.57 -13.49 14.82
C LEU A 48 20.77 -14.80 14.84
N ASP A 49 20.65 -15.47 15.98
CA ASP A 49 19.89 -16.71 16.13
C ASP A 49 18.40 -16.41 16.32
N ASN A 50 18.09 -15.30 16.96
CA ASN A 50 16.75 -14.75 17.19
C ASN A 50 16.68 -13.31 16.66
N PRO A 51 16.76 -13.11 15.33
CA PRO A 51 16.82 -11.79 14.72
C PRO A 51 15.48 -11.05 14.75
N ALA A 52 14.40 -11.66 15.24
CA ALA A 52 13.08 -11.07 15.25
C ALA A 52 12.40 -11.26 16.61
N LEU A 53 11.89 -10.15 17.16
CA LEU A 53 11.16 -10.10 18.42
C LEU A 53 9.77 -9.49 18.19
N ARG A 54 8.73 -10.26 18.50
CA ARG A 54 7.35 -9.75 18.57
C ARG A 54 7.02 -9.34 19.99
N THR A 55 6.65 -8.08 20.19
CA THR A 55 6.37 -7.53 21.53
C THR A 55 5.31 -6.43 21.48
N LYS A 56 4.90 -5.96 22.66
CA LYS A 56 3.98 -4.83 22.82
C LYS A 56 4.71 -3.66 23.45
N LEU A 57 4.71 -2.51 22.77
CA LEU A 57 5.29 -1.29 23.29
C LEU A 57 4.22 -0.41 23.91
N GLN A 58 4.49 0.06 25.13
CA GLN A 58 3.64 1.08 25.75
C GLN A 58 3.83 2.40 25.01
N VAL A 59 2.72 3.12 24.83
CA VAL A 59 2.73 4.40 24.14
C VAL A 59 2.07 5.46 25.00
N THR A 60 2.41 6.71 24.75
CA THR A 60 1.73 7.87 25.32
C THR A 60 1.56 8.93 24.25
N PHE A 61 0.63 9.86 24.45
CA PHE A 61 0.54 11.01 23.58
C PHE A 61 1.72 11.96 23.83
N PRO A 62 2.33 12.54 22.78
CA PRO A 62 3.40 13.51 22.91
C PRO A 62 3.06 14.63 23.89
N ASN A 63 3.99 14.91 24.81
CA ASN A 63 3.87 16.03 25.76
C ASN A 63 5.19 16.82 25.84
N THR A 64 5.25 17.84 26.70
CA THR A 64 6.41 18.73 26.80
C THR A 64 7.68 18.01 27.23
N GLU A 65 7.56 17.01 28.09
CA GLU A 65 8.67 16.21 28.62
C GLU A 65 9.01 15.05 27.69
N GLN A 66 8.00 14.39 27.13
CA GLN A 66 8.11 13.19 26.31
C GLN A 66 7.56 13.45 24.90
N ARG A 67 8.31 14.22 24.11
CA ARG A 67 7.90 14.58 22.75
C ARG A 67 7.79 13.39 21.80
N ASN A 68 8.66 12.40 21.98
CA ASN A 68 8.71 11.19 21.17
C ASN A 68 8.00 10.00 21.83
N GLY A 69 7.26 10.24 22.92
CA GLY A 69 6.55 9.21 23.66
C GLY A 69 7.41 8.48 24.69
N LEU A 70 7.10 7.21 24.96
CA LEU A 70 7.74 6.41 26.00
C LEU A 70 8.98 5.69 25.46
N ASP A 71 10.02 5.61 26.29
CA ASP A 71 11.25 4.88 25.98
C ASP A 71 11.09 3.38 26.28
N SER A 72 11.51 2.54 25.33
CA SER A 72 11.69 1.10 25.50
C SER A 72 13.11 0.71 25.12
N TRP A 73 13.77 -0.10 25.94
CA TRP A 73 15.17 -0.47 25.75
C TRP A 73 15.34 -1.96 25.46
N PHE A 74 16.22 -2.25 24.52
CA PHE A 74 16.60 -3.61 24.10
C PHE A 74 18.11 -3.71 23.96
N LEU A 75 18.62 -4.94 23.97
CA LEU A 75 20.02 -5.22 23.75
C LEU A 75 20.22 -5.85 22.37
N LEU A 76 21.15 -5.34 21.58
CA LEU A 76 21.62 -5.99 20.35
C LEU A 76 22.93 -6.69 20.68
N ASP A 77 22.90 -8.01 20.69
CA ASP A 77 23.97 -8.83 21.24
C ASP A 77 24.61 -9.73 20.17
N HIS A 78 25.84 -10.19 20.44
CA HIS A 78 26.63 -11.07 19.56
C HIS A 78 26.77 -10.56 18.12
N LEU A 79 26.90 -9.25 17.95
CA LEU A 79 27.12 -8.65 16.64
C LEU A 79 28.51 -8.99 16.10
N THR A 80 28.65 -9.05 14.78
CA THR A 80 29.97 -9.21 14.14
C THR A 80 30.62 -7.84 13.99
N GLU A 81 31.80 -7.63 14.58
CA GLU A 81 32.52 -6.35 14.50
C GLU A 81 32.69 -5.86 13.04
N GLY A 82 32.35 -4.60 12.78
CA GLY A 82 32.46 -3.97 11.45
C GLY A 82 31.41 -4.43 10.42
N GLN A 83 30.52 -5.35 10.80
CA GLN A 83 29.38 -5.76 10.00
C GLN A 83 28.27 -4.69 10.10
N ARG A 84 27.63 -4.39 8.97
CA ARG A 84 26.51 -3.47 8.91
C ARG A 84 25.20 -4.20 9.19
N TYR A 85 24.35 -3.57 9.97
CA TYR A 85 23.03 -4.06 10.33
C TYR A 85 21.98 -2.99 10.13
N GLU A 86 20.76 -3.42 9.88
CA GLU A 86 19.55 -2.60 9.92
C GLU A 86 18.60 -3.19 10.95
N VAL A 87 18.15 -2.35 11.88
CA VAL A 87 17.05 -2.71 12.78
C VAL A 87 15.79 -2.02 12.29
N ARG A 88 14.71 -2.79 12.17
CA ARG A 88 13.39 -2.34 11.75
C ARG A 88 12.39 -2.57 12.87
N VAL A 89 11.59 -1.56 13.18
CA VAL A 89 10.38 -1.70 13.97
C VAL A 89 9.21 -1.62 13.00
N CYS A 90 8.41 -2.67 12.91
CA CYS A 90 7.23 -2.74 12.04
C CYS A 90 5.96 -2.82 12.88
N TRP A 91 4.90 -2.13 12.46
CA TRP A 91 3.62 -2.12 13.17
C TRP A 91 2.42 -2.10 12.23
N ALA A 92 1.24 -2.45 12.75
CA ALA A 92 0.01 -2.48 11.99
C ALA A 92 -0.51 -1.07 11.67
N ALA A 93 -1.03 -0.86 10.45
CA ALA A 93 -1.66 0.41 10.05
C ALA A 93 -2.88 0.80 10.89
N THR A 94 -3.49 -0.16 11.58
CA THR A 94 -4.62 0.05 12.48
C THR A 94 -4.22 0.55 13.87
N GLN A 95 -2.92 0.64 14.16
CA GLN A 95 -2.37 1.21 15.39
C GLN A 95 -1.44 2.39 15.03
N PRO A 96 -2.00 3.58 14.70
CA PRO A 96 -1.19 4.73 14.31
C PRO A 96 -0.27 5.15 15.44
N THR A 97 1.03 5.13 15.20
CA THR A 97 2.07 5.37 16.21
C THR A 97 3.29 5.93 15.50
N ALA A 98 3.85 6.99 16.06
CA ALA A 98 5.10 7.56 15.63
C ALA A 98 6.23 6.90 16.44
N PHE A 99 7.21 6.35 15.73
CA PHE A 99 8.37 5.72 16.34
C PHE A 99 9.64 6.55 16.09
N THR A 100 10.57 6.50 17.04
CA THR A 100 11.93 6.98 16.86
C THR A 100 12.88 5.91 17.39
N ILE A 101 13.90 5.56 16.62
CA ILE A 101 14.81 4.47 16.95
C ILE A 101 16.24 4.98 16.94
N ASP A 102 16.96 4.73 18.03
CA ASP A 102 18.36 5.08 18.17
C ASP A 102 19.18 3.88 18.67
N THR A 103 20.44 3.83 18.28
CA THR A 103 21.41 2.86 18.80
C THR A 103 22.54 3.56 19.54
N PHE A 104 22.89 3.04 20.71
CA PHE A 104 23.93 3.62 21.56
C PHE A 104 24.99 2.59 21.93
N GLY A 105 26.25 3.02 21.93
CA GLY A 105 27.36 2.23 22.45
C GLY A 105 27.26 2.08 23.97
N VAL A 106 27.83 0.99 24.50
CA VAL A 106 27.82 0.70 25.95
C VAL A 106 28.40 1.88 26.75
N GLN A 107 29.60 2.35 26.39
CA GLN A 107 30.24 3.49 27.06
C GLN A 107 29.41 4.78 26.93
N GLN A 108 28.86 5.03 25.74
CA GLN A 108 28.05 6.23 25.48
C GLN A 108 26.82 6.32 26.39
N VAL A 109 26.15 5.18 26.65
CA VAL A 109 25.01 5.15 27.57
C VAL A 109 25.48 5.46 28.99
N PHE A 110 26.53 4.79 29.48
CA PHE A 110 27.00 4.96 30.86
C PHE A 110 27.68 6.31 31.14
N ASP A 111 28.25 6.96 30.12
CA ASP A 111 28.86 8.29 30.23
C ASP A 111 27.82 9.43 30.18
N SER A 112 26.59 9.14 29.74
CA SER A 112 25.51 10.13 29.61
C SER A 112 24.49 10.00 30.76
N PRO A 113 24.42 10.98 31.68
CA PRO A 113 23.50 10.92 32.82
C PRO A 113 22.02 10.78 32.41
N GLU A 114 21.63 11.38 31.28
CA GLU A 114 20.25 11.30 30.78
C GLU A 114 19.91 9.89 30.29
N LEU A 115 20.82 9.24 29.56
CA LEU A 115 20.60 7.89 29.04
C LEU A 115 20.59 6.85 30.15
N VAL A 116 21.49 6.96 31.14
CA VAL A 116 21.49 6.07 32.30
C VAL A 116 20.20 6.19 33.09
N GLN A 117 19.71 7.41 33.33
CA GLN A 117 18.46 7.62 34.06
C GLN A 117 17.26 7.01 33.33
N ASN A 118 17.17 7.21 32.02
CA ASN A 118 16.08 6.63 31.22
C ASN A 118 16.15 5.10 31.16
N LEU A 119 17.36 4.53 31.05
CA LEU A 119 17.57 3.10 31.07
C LEU A 119 17.21 2.48 32.43
N ALA A 120 17.63 3.11 33.53
CA ALA A 120 17.30 2.67 34.89
C ALA A 120 15.80 2.73 35.14
N ALA A 121 15.15 3.84 34.79
CA ALA A 121 13.70 4.00 34.91
C ALA A 121 12.94 2.94 34.09
N PHE A 122 13.43 2.58 32.90
CA PHE A 122 12.85 1.48 32.14
C PHE A 122 13.04 0.13 32.86
N SER A 123 14.28 -0.22 33.23
CA SER A 123 14.63 -1.48 33.88
C SER A 123 13.85 -1.74 35.18
N GLU A 124 13.61 -0.70 35.99
CA GLU A 124 12.79 -0.79 37.21
C GLU A 124 11.32 -1.14 36.94
N ASN A 125 10.79 -0.76 35.78
CA ASN A 125 9.40 -0.99 35.38
C ASN A 125 9.21 -2.25 34.52
N VAL A 126 10.28 -2.96 34.18
CA VAL A 126 10.18 -4.23 33.46
C VAL A 126 9.63 -5.29 34.42
N GLU A 127 8.35 -5.64 34.26
CA GLU A 127 7.82 -6.87 34.84
C GLU A 127 8.47 -8.07 34.14
N VAL A 128 9.22 -8.86 34.90
CA VAL A 128 9.84 -10.09 34.39
C VAL A 128 8.74 -11.10 34.06
N ASP A 129 8.36 -11.19 32.78
CA ASP A 129 7.42 -12.22 32.32
C ASP A 129 8.12 -13.60 32.36
N PRO A 130 7.67 -14.55 33.21
CA PRO A 130 8.26 -15.88 33.31
C PRO A 130 8.12 -16.70 32.02
N ALA A 131 7.22 -16.34 31.09
CA ALA A 131 7.11 -16.98 29.78
C ALA A 131 8.18 -16.50 28.78
N ALA A 132 8.75 -15.31 28.99
CA ALA A 132 9.86 -14.77 28.20
C ALA A 132 11.24 -15.27 28.66
N ALA A 133 11.30 -16.06 29.74
CA ALA A 133 12.54 -16.62 30.30
C ALA A 133 13.33 -17.55 29.36
N GLY A 134 12.79 -17.87 28.17
CA GLY A 134 13.44 -18.61 27.09
C GLY A 134 13.92 -17.75 25.91
N VAL A 135 13.65 -16.44 25.88
CA VAL A 135 14.07 -15.54 24.79
C VAL A 135 15.31 -14.79 25.25
N GLY A 136 16.48 -15.21 24.75
CA GLY A 136 17.73 -14.44 24.79
C GLY A 136 18.21 -14.08 26.20
N ARG A 137 18.74 -15.06 26.95
CA ARG A 137 19.71 -14.71 27.98
C ARG A 137 20.95 -14.17 27.26
N VAL A 138 21.43 -12.99 27.67
CA VAL A 138 22.71 -12.44 27.24
C VAL A 138 23.74 -13.57 27.32
N HIS A 139 24.35 -13.94 26.18
CA HIS A 139 25.34 -15.01 26.19
C HIS A 139 26.60 -14.45 26.83
N SER A 140 27.03 -15.07 27.93
CA SER A 140 28.14 -14.61 28.75
C SER A 140 29.51 -14.91 28.11
N ASP A 141 29.73 -14.53 26.86
CA ASP A 141 31.06 -14.51 26.28
C ASP A 141 31.80 -13.27 26.79
N HIS A 142 33.04 -13.47 27.25
CA HIS A 142 33.85 -12.41 27.89
C HIS A 142 34.17 -11.24 26.97
N ARG A 143 33.85 -11.35 25.68
CA ARG A 143 34.04 -10.31 24.67
C ARG A 143 32.96 -10.41 23.58
N ALA A 144 32.05 -9.44 23.55
CA ALA A 144 30.99 -9.37 22.56
C ALA A 144 30.84 -7.95 21.99
N SER A 145 30.41 -7.84 20.74
CA SER A 145 30.00 -6.56 20.15
C SER A 145 28.53 -6.34 20.48
N VAL A 146 28.27 -5.30 21.28
CA VAL A 146 26.96 -5.04 21.88
C VAL A 146 26.55 -3.59 21.68
N LEU A 147 25.27 -3.38 21.41
CA LEU A 147 24.65 -2.05 21.35
C LEU A 147 23.36 -2.04 22.16
N PHE A 148 23.06 -0.88 22.76
CA PHE A 148 21.72 -0.61 23.26
C PHE A 148 20.84 -0.07 22.13
N LEU A 149 19.63 -0.60 22.02
CA LEU A 149 18.59 -0.11 21.13
C LEU A 149 17.54 0.61 21.98
N ARG A 150 17.30 1.88 21.68
CA ARG A 150 16.20 2.65 22.26
C ARG A 150 15.10 2.82 21.22
N VAL A 151 13.90 2.42 21.55
CA VAL A 151 12.70 2.62 20.74
C VAL A 151 11.77 3.55 21.51
N GLN A 152 11.52 4.73 20.96
CA GLN A 152 10.56 5.69 21.51
C GLN A 152 9.24 5.56 20.73
N ALA A 153 8.13 5.45 21.45
CA ALA A 153 6.83 5.20 20.84
C ALA A 153 5.76 6.19 21.34
N ALA A 154 5.22 6.98 20.41
CA ALA A 154 4.18 7.96 20.67
C ALA A 154 2.89 7.63 19.93
N ALA A 155 1.76 7.66 20.62
CA ALA A 155 0.45 7.50 20.00
C ALA A 155 0.20 8.65 19.02
N ASP A 156 -0.16 8.32 17.77
CA ASP A 156 -0.36 9.31 16.69
C ASP A 156 -1.76 9.20 16.07
N PHE A 157 -2.78 9.41 16.91
CA PHE A 157 -4.17 9.41 16.48
C PHE A 157 -5.03 10.35 17.32
N TYR A 158 -6.25 10.62 16.84
CA TYR A 158 -7.26 11.35 17.60
C TYR A 158 -8.53 10.52 17.68
N SER A 159 -9.14 10.49 18.87
CA SER A 159 -10.38 9.77 19.12
C SER A 159 -11.34 10.62 19.96
N THR A 160 -12.63 10.41 19.75
CA THR A 160 -13.68 10.99 20.61
C THR A 160 -13.80 10.24 21.94
N ASN A 161 -13.22 9.03 22.05
CA ASN A 161 -13.17 8.27 23.29
C ASN A 161 -12.11 8.87 24.22
N LYS A 162 -12.56 9.61 25.23
CA LYS A 162 -11.70 10.27 26.23
C LYS A 162 -10.78 9.29 26.97
N THR A 163 -11.25 8.08 27.25
CA THR A 163 -10.43 7.08 27.96
C THR A 163 -9.25 6.65 27.10
N LEU A 164 -9.47 6.43 25.80
CA LEU A 164 -8.42 6.09 24.85
C LEU A 164 -7.44 7.24 24.62
N MET A 165 -7.93 8.49 24.67
CA MET A 165 -7.09 9.69 24.61
C MET A 165 -6.24 9.94 25.87
N LEU A 166 -6.63 9.37 27.02
CA LEU A 166 -5.88 9.49 28.28
C LEU A 166 -4.93 8.30 28.50
N HIS A 167 -5.36 7.11 28.10
CA HIS A 167 -4.63 5.85 28.27
C HIS A 167 -4.66 5.08 26.94
N PRO A 168 -3.78 5.43 25.98
CA PRO A 168 -3.71 4.71 24.73
C PRO A 168 -3.26 3.26 24.98
N THR A 169 -3.75 2.34 24.15
CA THR A 169 -3.41 0.93 24.28
C THR A 169 -1.99 0.67 23.78
N PRO A 170 -1.27 -0.32 24.36
CA PRO A 170 0.02 -0.76 23.82
C PRO A 170 -0.09 -1.17 22.35
N VAL A 171 1.00 -1.01 21.61
CA VAL A 171 1.08 -1.26 20.17
C VAL A 171 1.85 -2.54 19.92
N ASP A 172 1.30 -3.42 19.10
CA ASP A 172 1.96 -4.66 18.69
C ASP A 172 3.02 -4.34 17.63
N VAL A 173 4.27 -4.71 17.90
CA VAL A 173 5.40 -4.45 17.01
C VAL A 173 6.22 -5.71 16.76
N ASP A 174 6.84 -5.75 15.59
CA ASP A 174 7.90 -6.67 15.24
C ASP A 174 9.22 -5.90 15.13
N ILE A 175 10.18 -6.21 15.99
CA ILE A 175 11.53 -5.68 15.95
C ILE A 175 12.41 -6.70 15.23
N ILE A 176 13.06 -6.31 14.14
CA ILE A 176 13.84 -7.22 13.29
C ILE A 176 15.25 -6.67 13.10
N LEU A 177 16.27 -7.47 13.43
CA LEU A 177 17.69 -7.24 13.20
C LEU A 177 18.12 -7.94 11.91
N ASP A 178 18.48 -7.18 10.89
CA ASP A 178 18.84 -7.69 9.56
C ASP A 178 20.33 -7.40 9.24
N PRO A 179 21.18 -8.42 9.10
CA PRO A 179 22.58 -8.24 8.71
C PRO A 179 22.69 -7.91 7.22
N TYR A 180 23.65 -7.07 6.85
CA TYR A 180 23.95 -6.79 5.45
C TYR A 180 24.90 -7.83 4.85
N ARG A 181 24.58 -8.38 3.69
CA ARG A 181 25.58 -9.14 2.93
C ARG A 181 26.61 -8.18 2.32
N VAL A 182 27.88 -8.43 2.63
CA VAL A 182 29.03 -7.64 2.13
C VAL A 182 28.90 -6.13 2.45
N ASN A 183 28.18 -5.78 3.53
CA ASN A 183 27.91 -4.38 3.93
C ASN A 183 27.20 -3.49 2.90
N ILE A 184 26.67 -4.08 1.81
CA ILE A 184 26.00 -3.34 0.73
C ILE A 184 24.48 -3.50 0.82
N PHE A 185 23.99 -4.72 1.03
CA PHE A 185 22.56 -5.01 0.91
C PHE A 185 22.01 -5.81 2.09
N PRO A 186 20.81 -5.49 2.61
CA PRO A 186 20.19 -6.26 3.68
C PRO A 186 19.96 -7.70 3.23
N GLN A 187 20.25 -8.66 4.11
CA GLN A 187 20.15 -10.08 3.79
C GLN A 187 18.72 -10.47 3.42
N SER A 188 17.72 -9.99 4.17
CA SER A 188 16.31 -10.30 3.90
C SER A 188 15.83 -9.87 2.51
N LEU A 189 16.41 -8.80 1.94
CA LEU A 189 16.02 -8.26 0.65
C LEU A 189 16.68 -9.00 -0.53
N THR A 190 17.69 -9.84 -0.26
CA THR A 190 18.52 -10.49 -1.31
C THR A 190 17.67 -11.32 -2.28
N LEU A 191 16.71 -12.10 -1.76
CA LEU A 191 15.84 -12.93 -2.59
C LEU A 191 14.93 -12.06 -3.47
N THR A 192 14.33 -11.02 -2.89
CA THR A 192 13.47 -10.07 -3.60
C THR A 192 14.24 -9.36 -4.71
N ALA A 193 15.46 -8.89 -4.44
CA ALA A 193 16.32 -8.28 -5.44
C ALA A 193 16.66 -9.26 -6.56
N GLY A 194 17.04 -10.50 -6.22
CA GLY A 194 17.29 -11.55 -7.21
C GLY A 194 16.08 -11.83 -8.10
N TYR A 195 14.89 -11.91 -7.51
CA TYR A 195 13.64 -12.09 -8.24
C TYR A 195 13.34 -10.93 -9.20
N ILE A 196 13.50 -9.69 -8.75
CA ILE A 196 13.31 -8.50 -9.59
C ILE A 196 14.28 -8.50 -10.76
N VAL A 197 15.55 -8.86 -10.54
CA VAL A 197 16.56 -8.97 -11.61
C VAL A 197 16.17 -10.03 -12.64
N LEU A 198 15.67 -11.18 -12.19
CA LEU A 198 15.19 -12.24 -13.10
C LEU A 198 13.99 -11.78 -13.93
N LEU A 199 13.00 -11.14 -13.31
CA LEU A 199 11.84 -10.59 -14.02
C LEU A 199 12.25 -9.52 -15.04
N ALA A 200 13.12 -8.59 -14.64
CA ALA A 200 13.62 -7.54 -15.53
C ALA A 200 14.40 -8.13 -16.71
N GLY A 201 15.25 -9.13 -16.47
CA GLY A 201 15.97 -9.86 -17.51
C GLY A 201 15.03 -10.56 -18.48
N GLY A 202 14.02 -11.28 -17.96
CA GLY A 202 13.00 -11.95 -18.78
C GLY A 202 12.23 -10.96 -19.65
N ALA A 203 11.76 -9.86 -19.07
CA ALA A 203 11.07 -8.79 -19.80
C ALA A 203 11.95 -8.20 -20.92
N CYS A 204 13.22 -7.91 -20.63
CA CYS A 204 14.17 -7.39 -21.61
C CYS A 204 14.36 -8.36 -22.79
N ILE A 205 14.52 -9.66 -22.53
CA ILE A 205 14.65 -10.69 -23.57
C ILE A 205 13.39 -10.77 -24.41
N THR A 206 12.20 -10.75 -23.80
CA THR A 206 10.93 -10.78 -24.55
C THR A 206 10.75 -9.53 -25.42
N HIS A 207 11.11 -8.36 -24.91
CA HIS A 207 11.04 -7.11 -25.66
C HIS A 207 11.99 -7.13 -26.87
N PHE A 208 13.23 -7.62 -26.68
CA PHE A 208 14.20 -7.75 -27.77
C PHE A 208 13.70 -8.69 -28.88
N LYS A 209 13.11 -9.84 -28.52
CA LYS A 209 12.52 -10.78 -29.49
C LYS A 209 11.33 -10.20 -30.25
N ILE A 210 10.51 -9.38 -29.61
CA ILE A 210 9.37 -8.71 -30.23
C ILE A 210 9.86 -7.67 -31.26
N LEU A 211 10.88 -6.88 -30.93
CA LEU A 211 11.51 -5.95 -31.86
C LEU A 211 12.07 -6.67 -33.09
N GLU A 212 12.78 -7.79 -32.90
CA GLU A 212 13.28 -8.60 -34.01
C GLU A 212 12.15 -9.11 -34.92
N SER A 213 11.00 -9.50 -34.35
CA SER A 213 9.85 -9.97 -35.14
C SER A 213 9.15 -8.86 -35.96
N MET A 214 9.20 -7.60 -35.53
CA MET A 214 8.55 -6.48 -36.25
C MET A 214 9.35 -6.05 -37.49
N ASP A 215 10.68 -6.12 -37.45
CA ASP A 215 11.54 -5.76 -38.59
C ASP A 215 11.36 -6.72 -39.78
N PHE A 216 10.98 -7.99 -39.54
CA PHE A 216 10.73 -8.96 -40.61
C PHE A 216 9.39 -8.77 -41.35
N THR A 217 8.42 -8.07 -40.76
CA THR A 217 7.09 -7.89 -41.36
C THR A 217 6.96 -6.73 -42.34
N GLN A 218 7.97 -5.87 -42.50
CA GLN A 218 7.91 -4.71 -43.39
C GLN A 218 8.41 -4.95 -44.84
N HIS A 219 8.78 -6.18 -45.19
CA HIS A 219 9.20 -6.56 -46.56
C HIS A 219 8.31 -7.66 -47.13
N GLY A 220 7.05 -7.35 -47.42
CA GLY A 220 6.20 -8.26 -48.20
C GLY A 220 4.78 -7.76 -48.36
N GLY A 221 4.45 -7.22 -49.52
CA GLY A 221 3.05 -6.91 -49.86
C GLY A 221 2.90 -6.04 -51.10
N GLY A 222 3.28 -6.55 -52.28
CA GLY A 222 2.90 -5.96 -53.56
C GLY A 222 1.39 -6.09 -53.80
N ILE A 223 0.77 -4.99 -54.22
CA ILE A 223 -0.65 -4.90 -54.58
C ILE A 223 -0.79 -5.20 -56.09
N SER A 224 -1.74 -6.06 -56.46
CA SER A 224 -2.33 -6.07 -57.80
C SER A 224 -3.86 -6.20 -57.68
N PRO A 225 -4.66 -5.45 -58.48
CA PRO A 225 -6.10 -5.32 -58.28
C PRO A 225 -6.94 -6.18 -59.24
N ASP A 226 -8.24 -6.19 -58.92
CA ASP A 226 -9.40 -6.58 -59.73
C ASP A 226 -9.87 -8.04 -59.68
N ASP A 227 -11.01 -8.25 -58.98
CA ASP A 227 -12.24 -8.70 -59.63
C ASP A 227 -13.48 -8.29 -58.77
N PRO A 228 -14.56 -7.71 -59.34
CA PRO A 228 -15.74 -7.30 -58.61
C PRO A 228 -16.87 -8.33 -58.75
N GLY A 229 -17.38 -8.83 -57.62
CA GLY A 229 -18.46 -9.81 -57.66
C GLY A 229 -19.10 -10.11 -56.31
N THR A 230 -20.05 -9.26 -55.95
CA THR A 230 -21.32 -9.61 -55.29
C THR A 230 -21.27 -10.56 -54.08
N ASN A 231 -21.45 -10.01 -52.88
CA ASN A 231 -22.41 -10.58 -51.95
C ASN A 231 -22.92 -9.54 -50.95
N GLN A 232 -24.24 -9.46 -50.87
CA GLN A 232 -24.97 -8.73 -49.84
C GLN A 232 -24.68 -9.39 -48.49
N GLN A 233 -23.61 -8.97 -47.82
CA GLN A 233 -23.46 -9.24 -46.40
C GLN A 233 -24.21 -8.12 -45.67
N GLN A 234 -25.28 -8.49 -44.96
CA GLN A 234 -25.84 -7.68 -43.88
C GLN A 234 -24.70 -7.04 -43.10
N ARG A 235 -24.78 -5.72 -42.93
CA ARG A 235 -23.87 -4.92 -42.13
C ARG A 235 -24.09 -5.28 -40.66
N ALA A 236 -23.66 -6.49 -40.27
CA ALA A 236 -23.53 -6.86 -38.88
C ALA A 236 -22.39 -6.01 -38.33
N THR A 237 -22.75 -5.01 -37.52
CA THR A 237 -21.80 -4.24 -36.72
C THR A 237 -20.84 -5.23 -36.06
N PRO A 238 -19.51 -5.10 -36.22
CA PRO A 238 -18.57 -6.03 -35.61
C PRO A 238 -18.82 -6.07 -34.10
N GLN A 239 -19.38 -7.18 -33.61
CA GLN A 239 -19.62 -7.36 -32.19
C GLN A 239 -18.27 -7.67 -31.55
N HIS A 240 -17.83 -6.79 -30.65
CA HIS A 240 -16.62 -7.00 -29.87
C HIS A 240 -16.70 -8.37 -29.13
N PRO A 241 -15.61 -9.16 -29.06
CA PRO A 241 -15.61 -10.50 -28.42
C PRO A 241 -16.12 -10.52 -26.97
N PHE A 242 -16.10 -9.36 -26.32
CA PHE A 242 -16.69 -9.15 -24.99
C PHE A 242 -18.18 -9.53 -24.92
N TYR A 243 -18.96 -9.25 -25.97
CA TYR A 243 -20.41 -9.49 -25.98
C TYR A 243 -20.79 -10.97 -26.05
N SER A 244 -19.83 -11.86 -26.33
CA SER A 244 -20.02 -13.32 -26.35
C SER A 244 -19.55 -14.01 -25.06
N LEU A 245 -19.11 -13.26 -24.05
CA LEU A 245 -18.66 -13.84 -22.78
C LEU A 245 -19.85 -14.36 -21.96
N PRO A 246 -19.69 -15.48 -21.22
CA PRO A 246 -20.62 -15.89 -20.18
C PRO A 246 -20.84 -14.76 -19.16
N SER A 247 -22.07 -14.66 -18.62
CA SER A 247 -22.45 -13.63 -17.65
C SER A 247 -21.53 -13.60 -16.43
N GLU A 248 -21.08 -14.76 -15.95
CA GLU A 248 -20.16 -14.88 -14.80
C GLU A 248 -18.85 -14.13 -15.04
N LEU A 249 -18.26 -14.25 -16.23
CA LEU A 249 -17.01 -13.56 -16.56
C LEU A 249 -17.23 -12.04 -16.72
N ILE A 250 -18.41 -11.62 -17.15
CA ILE A 250 -18.77 -10.19 -17.22
C ILE A 250 -18.87 -9.61 -15.81
N PHE A 251 -19.44 -10.35 -14.86
CA PHE A 251 -19.50 -9.94 -13.45
C PHE A 251 -18.10 -9.87 -12.83
N ASP A 252 -17.26 -10.88 -13.03
CA ASP A 252 -15.88 -10.88 -12.53
C ASP A 252 -15.06 -9.69 -13.07
N ILE A 253 -15.20 -9.39 -14.37
CA ILE A 253 -14.53 -8.23 -14.97
C ILE A 253 -15.04 -6.95 -14.34
N VAL A 254 -16.35 -6.79 -14.20
CA VAL A 254 -16.97 -5.58 -13.62
C VAL A 254 -16.56 -5.36 -12.17
N ASP A 255 -16.48 -6.42 -11.36
CA ASP A 255 -16.09 -6.33 -9.95
C ASP A 255 -14.62 -5.96 -9.75
N LEU A 256 -13.77 -6.24 -10.73
CA LEU A 256 -12.34 -5.90 -10.72
C LEU A 256 -12.05 -4.49 -11.26
N LEU A 257 -13.01 -3.83 -11.91
CA LEU A 257 -12.81 -2.50 -12.47
C LEU A 257 -12.84 -1.41 -11.38
N PRO A 258 -11.85 -0.49 -11.35
CA PRO A 258 -11.95 0.72 -10.56
C PRO A 258 -13.23 1.52 -10.89
N PRO A 259 -13.83 2.27 -9.94
CA PRO A 259 -15.13 2.92 -10.13
C PRO A 259 -15.21 3.79 -11.40
N GLU A 260 -14.19 4.59 -11.68
CA GLU A 260 -14.09 5.42 -12.89
C GLU A 260 -14.06 4.60 -14.20
N SER A 261 -13.28 3.51 -14.22
CA SER A 261 -13.20 2.61 -15.37
C SER A 261 -14.52 1.87 -15.58
N PHE A 262 -15.14 1.44 -14.48
CA PHE A 262 -16.46 0.82 -14.50
C PHE A 262 -17.53 1.78 -15.04
N ILE A 263 -17.56 3.05 -14.60
CA ILE A 263 -18.52 4.04 -15.07
C ILE A 263 -18.39 4.25 -16.59
N ASN A 264 -17.16 4.45 -17.08
CA ASN A 264 -16.89 4.62 -18.51
C ASN A 264 -17.35 3.41 -19.31
N PHE A 265 -16.96 2.22 -18.85
CA PHE A 265 -17.35 0.95 -19.44
C PHE A 265 -18.88 0.77 -19.44
N ALA A 266 -19.55 1.14 -18.36
CA ALA A 266 -20.98 1.00 -18.19
C ALA A 266 -21.79 1.93 -19.09
N PHE A 267 -21.33 3.16 -19.32
CA PHE A 267 -21.98 4.06 -20.29
C PHE A 267 -21.77 3.59 -21.73
N ALA A 268 -20.58 3.10 -22.07
CA ALA A 268 -20.30 2.56 -23.41
C ALA A 268 -21.11 1.30 -23.74
N ASN A 269 -21.46 0.50 -22.72
CA ASN A 269 -22.15 -0.79 -22.88
C ASN A 269 -23.52 -0.80 -22.19
N TYR A 270 -24.17 0.36 -22.07
CA TYR A 270 -25.36 0.55 -21.24
C TYR A 270 -26.49 -0.47 -21.46
N PRO A 271 -26.87 -0.82 -22.71
CA PRO A 271 -27.92 -1.81 -22.95
C PRO A 271 -27.59 -3.19 -22.39
N LEU A 272 -26.32 -3.61 -22.50
CA LEU A 272 -25.86 -4.90 -21.98
C LEU A 272 -25.89 -4.91 -20.45
N LEU A 273 -25.33 -3.91 -19.80
CA LEU A 273 -25.28 -3.87 -18.33
C LEU A 273 -26.68 -3.72 -17.74
N HIS A 274 -27.59 -3.01 -18.41
CA HIS A 274 -28.99 -2.94 -18.00
C HIS A 274 -29.66 -4.33 -18.08
N SER A 275 -29.39 -5.11 -19.13
CA SER A 275 -29.95 -6.46 -19.27
C SER A 275 -29.48 -7.44 -18.17
N TYR A 276 -28.27 -7.24 -17.65
CA TYR A 276 -27.70 -8.01 -16.54
C TYR A 276 -27.98 -7.41 -15.14
N GLY A 277 -28.77 -6.34 -15.05
CA GLY A 277 -29.11 -5.70 -13.76
C GLY A 277 -27.98 -4.90 -13.12
N LEU A 278 -26.93 -4.57 -13.88
CA LEU A 278 -25.76 -3.78 -13.45
C LEU A 278 -25.90 -2.28 -13.73
N ALA A 279 -26.87 -1.88 -14.55
CA ALA A 279 -27.23 -0.48 -14.78
C ALA A 279 -28.73 -0.26 -14.47
N PRO A 280 -29.10 0.89 -13.86
CA PRO A 280 -30.49 1.18 -13.54
C PRO A 280 -31.33 1.45 -14.79
N ALA A 281 -32.65 1.26 -14.71
CA ALA A 281 -33.52 1.72 -15.79
C ALA A 281 -33.57 3.26 -15.85
N LEU A 282 -33.43 3.84 -17.05
CA LEU A 282 -33.55 5.28 -17.25
C LEU A 282 -34.97 5.71 -17.62
N SER A 283 -35.36 6.89 -17.14
CA SER A 283 -36.55 7.60 -17.60
C SER A 283 -36.20 8.61 -18.69
N ARG A 284 -37.16 9.03 -19.52
CA ARG A 284 -36.94 10.09 -20.53
C ARG A 284 -36.37 11.37 -19.92
N PRO A 285 -36.91 11.91 -18.80
CA PRO A 285 -36.31 13.08 -18.14
C PRO A 285 -34.87 12.84 -17.69
N ARG A 286 -34.54 11.62 -17.24
CA ARG A 286 -33.18 11.29 -16.79
C ARG A 286 -32.17 11.23 -17.95
N VAL A 287 -32.57 10.68 -19.10
CA VAL A 287 -31.72 10.72 -20.30
C VAL A 287 -31.50 12.17 -20.73
N VAL A 288 -32.55 13.00 -20.75
CA VAL A 288 -32.41 14.43 -21.06
C VAL A 288 -31.45 15.12 -20.09
N TYR A 289 -31.56 14.87 -18.78
CA TYR A 289 -30.62 15.39 -17.77
C TYR A 289 -29.15 14.98 -18.02
N ILE A 290 -28.91 13.73 -18.42
CA ILE A 290 -27.57 13.20 -18.70
C ILE A 290 -27.02 13.77 -20.02
N THR A 291 -27.84 13.83 -21.07
CA THR A 291 -27.38 14.14 -22.44
C THR A 291 -27.41 15.62 -22.77
N THR A 292 -28.13 16.41 -22.00
CA THR A 292 -28.33 17.84 -22.22
C THR A 292 -27.78 18.54 -20.98
N GLN A 293 -26.88 19.51 -21.14
CA GLN A 293 -26.33 20.35 -20.06
C GLN A 293 -27.38 21.27 -19.42
N THR A 294 -28.62 20.81 -19.30
CA THR A 294 -29.71 21.52 -18.63
C THR A 294 -29.49 21.44 -17.13
N GLN A 295 -29.25 22.59 -16.50
CA GLN A 295 -29.14 22.69 -15.05
C GLN A 295 -30.49 22.37 -14.43
N ILE A 296 -30.57 21.26 -13.70
CA ILE A 296 -31.63 21.05 -12.72
C ILE A 296 -31.11 21.65 -11.41
N PRO A 297 -31.87 22.52 -10.71
CA PRO A 297 -31.48 22.96 -9.38
C PRO A 297 -31.27 21.72 -8.51
N ALA A 298 -30.07 21.56 -7.98
CA ALA A 298 -29.70 20.40 -7.19
C ALA A 298 -30.58 20.34 -5.93
N LEU A 299 -31.44 19.32 -5.82
CA LEU A 299 -32.15 19.03 -4.57
C LEU A 299 -31.19 18.59 -3.47
N PHE A 300 -30.03 18.07 -3.86
CA PHE A 300 -28.88 17.77 -3.01
C PHE A 300 -27.62 18.13 -3.80
N PRO A 301 -27.02 19.32 -3.63
CA PRO A 301 -25.65 19.50 -4.11
C PRO A 301 -24.83 18.39 -3.46
N LEU A 302 -24.15 17.57 -4.27
CA LEU A 302 -23.13 16.67 -3.74
C LEU A 302 -22.29 17.50 -2.78
N LEU A 303 -22.12 17.04 -1.53
CA LEU A 303 -21.16 17.64 -0.59
C LEU A 303 -19.91 17.99 -1.40
N ASN A 304 -19.36 19.20 -1.24
CA ASN A 304 -18.14 19.68 -1.91
C ASN A 304 -16.94 18.82 -1.51
N LEU A 305 -16.96 17.54 -1.90
CA LEU A 305 -15.97 16.53 -1.63
C LEU A 305 -15.00 16.56 -2.81
N PRO A 306 -13.70 16.52 -2.53
CA PRO A 306 -12.70 16.27 -3.55
C PRO A 306 -13.01 14.96 -4.32
N PRO A 307 -12.72 14.89 -5.63
CA PRO A 307 -13.01 13.72 -6.46
C PRO A 307 -12.39 12.42 -5.90
N GLU A 308 -11.25 12.51 -5.21
CA GLU A 308 -10.58 11.37 -4.58
C GLU A 308 -11.42 10.74 -3.48
N ILE A 309 -12.06 11.58 -2.65
CA ILE A 309 -12.96 11.12 -1.59
C ILE A 309 -14.23 10.53 -2.18
N MET A 310 -14.75 11.15 -3.26
CA MET A 310 -15.90 10.61 -3.98
C MET A 310 -15.62 9.22 -4.55
N LEU A 311 -14.47 9.04 -5.20
CA LEU A 311 -14.03 7.74 -5.72
C LEU A 311 -13.80 6.72 -4.61
N HIS A 312 -13.27 7.15 -3.46
CA HIS A 312 -13.14 6.28 -2.28
C HIS A 312 -14.49 5.82 -1.74
N VAL A 313 -15.49 6.70 -1.69
CA VAL A 313 -16.87 6.32 -1.32
C VAL A 313 -17.43 5.33 -2.34
N MET A 314 -17.29 5.61 -3.63
CA MET A 314 -17.81 4.76 -4.71
C MET A 314 -17.15 3.38 -4.76
N ARG A 315 -15.88 3.26 -4.36
CA ARG A 315 -15.17 1.97 -4.23
C ARG A 315 -15.82 1.00 -3.22
N ASN A 316 -16.59 1.53 -2.27
CA ASN A 316 -17.30 0.71 -1.28
C ASN A 316 -18.74 0.38 -1.70
N LEU A 317 -19.19 0.84 -2.88
CA LEU A 317 -20.51 0.56 -3.41
C LEU A 317 -20.48 -0.63 -4.37
N LYS A 318 -21.60 -1.35 -4.44
CA LYS A 318 -21.79 -2.38 -5.48
C LYS A 318 -21.89 -1.73 -6.86
N PRO A 319 -21.54 -2.42 -7.97
CA PRO A 319 -21.61 -1.87 -9.33
C PRO A 319 -22.95 -1.22 -9.69
N ILE A 320 -24.07 -1.84 -9.30
CA ILE A 320 -25.40 -1.26 -9.54
C ILE A 320 -25.64 0.05 -8.76
N ASP A 321 -25.10 0.16 -7.54
CA ASP A 321 -25.26 1.33 -6.70
C ASP A 321 -24.33 2.45 -7.14
N ILE A 322 -23.13 2.11 -7.64
CA ILE A 322 -22.26 3.04 -8.39
C ILE A 322 -23.04 3.63 -9.56
N MET A 323 -23.69 2.80 -10.40
CA MET A 323 -24.44 3.32 -11.55
C MET A 323 -25.65 4.15 -11.17
N ARG A 324 -26.39 3.78 -10.11
CA ARG A 324 -27.52 4.59 -9.61
C ARG A 324 -27.05 5.96 -9.13
N PHE A 325 -25.98 5.99 -8.36
CA PHE A 325 -25.38 7.22 -7.86
C PHE A 325 -24.88 8.09 -9.01
N THR A 326 -24.17 7.50 -9.97
CA THR A 326 -23.64 8.22 -11.14
C THR A 326 -24.74 8.78 -12.01
N VAL A 327 -25.81 8.01 -12.29
CA VAL A 327 -26.96 8.49 -13.06
C VAL A 327 -27.70 9.62 -12.34
N ALA A 328 -27.77 9.58 -11.01
CA ALA A 328 -28.44 10.60 -10.22
C ALA A 328 -27.69 11.94 -10.21
N ASN A 329 -26.36 11.90 -10.18
CA ASN A 329 -25.48 13.08 -10.03
C ASN A 329 -24.53 13.31 -11.21
N TYR A 330 -24.93 12.83 -12.39
CA TYR A 330 -24.09 12.74 -13.58
C TYR A 330 -23.38 14.05 -13.94
N GLN A 331 -24.11 15.17 -13.90
CA GLN A 331 -23.57 16.46 -14.31
C GLN A 331 -22.46 16.95 -13.38
N ASP A 332 -22.57 16.70 -12.08
CA ASP A 332 -21.57 17.11 -11.10
C ASP A 332 -20.34 16.20 -11.17
N LEU A 333 -20.54 14.89 -11.35
CA LEU A 333 -19.44 13.95 -11.57
C LEU A 333 -18.71 14.19 -12.90
N ALA A 334 -19.42 14.61 -13.95
CA ALA A 334 -18.80 14.99 -15.22
C ALA A 334 -17.93 16.26 -15.08
N ARG A 335 -18.36 17.24 -14.27
CA ARG A 335 -17.55 18.43 -13.96
C ARG A 335 -16.27 18.10 -13.19
N GLN A 336 -16.33 17.08 -12.34
CA GLN A 336 -15.18 16.58 -11.57
C GLN A 336 -14.28 15.63 -12.39
N GLY A 337 -14.63 15.33 -13.64
CA GLY A 337 -13.86 14.42 -14.50
C GLY A 337 -14.05 12.93 -14.19
N ILE A 338 -15.04 12.57 -13.35
CA ILE A 338 -15.32 11.18 -12.94
C ILE A 338 -16.26 10.49 -13.94
N ALA A 339 -17.31 11.19 -14.39
CA ALA A 339 -18.22 10.66 -15.41
C ALA A 339 -17.71 11.01 -16.83
N PRO A 340 -17.83 10.09 -17.81
CA PRO A 340 -17.31 10.30 -19.16
C PRO A 340 -18.01 11.45 -19.87
N SER A 341 -17.37 12.03 -20.88
CA SER A 341 -18.11 12.76 -21.91
C SER A 341 -18.84 11.76 -22.81
N LEU A 342 -20.11 12.01 -23.12
CA LEU A 342 -20.90 11.11 -23.96
C LEU A 342 -20.75 11.50 -25.43
N GLY A 343 -20.24 10.57 -26.24
CA GLY A 343 -20.27 10.69 -27.69
C GLY A 343 -21.69 10.55 -28.24
N GLU A 344 -21.90 10.99 -29.49
CA GLU A 344 -23.22 10.95 -30.15
C GLU A 344 -23.81 9.53 -30.21
N GLU A 345 -22.95 8.53 -30.41
CA GLU A 345 -23.34 7.12 -30.42
C GLU A 345 -23.90 6.68 -29.07
N THR A 346 -23.20 6.96 -27.97
CA THR A 346 -23.62 6.62 -26.61
C THR A 346 -24.92 7.35 -26.24
N VAL A 347 -25.06 8.62 -26.61
CA VAL A 347 -26.30 9.38 -26.44
C VAL A 347 -27.46 8.71 -27.16
N GLN A 348 -27.24 8.25 -28.39
CA GLN A 348 -28.26 7.57 -29.17
C GLN A 348 -28.63 6.20 -28.57
N GLN A 349 -27.66 5.45 -28.06
CA GLN A 349 -27.89 4.20 -27.35
C GLN A 349 -28.74 4.40 -26.09
N LEU A 350 -28.45 5.41 -25.27
CA LEU A 350 -29.25 5.74 -24.07
C LEU A 350 -30.69 6.12 -24.43
N ARG A 351 -30.88 6.90 -25.50
CA ARG A 351 -32.23 7.25 -26.01
C ARG A 351 -32.99 6.03 -26.51
N ASN A 352 -32.31 5.11 -27.20
CA ASN A 352 -32.89 3.87 -27.69
C ASN A 352 -33.27 2.92 -26.56
N ALA A 353 -32.45 2.81 -25.51
CA ALA A 353 -32.74 1.99 -24.32
C ALA A 353 -34.04 2.43 -23.62
N VAL A 354 -34.35 3.73 -23.59
CA VAL A 354 -35.63 4.24 -23.06
C VAL A 354 -36.81 3.95 -24.00
N ARG A 355 -36.59 3.95 -25.32
CA ARG A 355 -37.66 3.65 -26.31
C ARG A 355 -38.03 2.17 -26.31
N ALA A 356 -37.06 1.27 -26.22
CA ALA A 356 -37.28 -0.18 -26.17
C ALA A 356 -38.19 -0.62 -25.00
N ARG A 357 -38.17 0.15 -23.89
CA ARG A 357 -39.05 -0.07 -22.72
C ARG A 357 -40.51 0.35 -22.93
N LEU A 358 -40.78 1.23 -23.89
CA LEU A 358 -42.12 1.81 -24.15
C LEU A 358 -42.85 1.15 -25.32
N ALA A 359 -42.19 0.23 -26.04
CA ALA A 359 -42.87 -0.58 -27.03
C ALA A 359 -43.80 -1.56 -26.30
N PRO A 360 -45.12 -1.58 -26.59
CA PRO A 360 -45.97 -2.66 -26.11
C PRO A 360 -45.46 -3.97 -26.72
N GLY A 361 -45.22 -4.96 -25.87
CA GLY A 361 -44.98 -6.34 -26.31
C GLY A 361 -46.23 -6.96 -26.91
#